data_AF-A0A8S9YLV5-F1
#
_entry.id   AF-A0A8S9YLV5-F1
#
_cell.length_a   1.000
_cell.length_b   1.000
_cell.length_c   1.000
_cell.angle_alpha   90.00
_cell.angle_beta   90.00
_cell.angle_gamma   90.00
#
_symmetry.space_group_name_H-M   'P 1'
#
loop_
_entity.id
_entity.type
_entity.pdbx_description
1 polymer ?
#
loop_
_entity_poly.entity_id
_entity_poly.type
_entity_poly.pdbx_seq_one_letter_code
_entity_poly.pdbx_strand_id
1 'polypeptide(L)'
;MRLNEERVRVQAYLHYLLREHIDRLTSEFVHLLNDDREEDIWRMYRLVGHFPNGMRTLVSMVEDHVAEKGAEAIRQVAQAALNDPKLFIDTILRVHRKNYNLVLSAFACDPAFARALDKGCERFINRNAVTELAGSARKSPELLAKYADFLLKKSPKDMQIDDLEETLSQVMNVFKYIEDKDVFQKFYSKTLARRLVYNQSISEDAEASMISKLKEACGFEYTAKLQRMFQDVNATRELNAKFSDYVQSRESASGTLLLKGVDFNIMILSSNAWPYQAQTPFSIPPELEQCHTCFLSFYQEHHTGRKLNWCYHLSRGEVVTNYTKIRYTFQVSTYQMSILMLYNSALVHSVSSIQSQTSIELPTLLQILQILLKAKVLRIASETAASTGMIATSSGGNTEDSPDSQLTAETYLALYTDYKNKRVRVYLNVPLKSETKQEAEQTLGNVDLDRKLFVQACIVRIMKTRKVMKHQQLINEVITQLSTRFKPAITLIKRCITDLIDREYLKRDSTERDTYEYLA
;
A
#
# COMPACT_ATOMS: atom_id res chain seq x y z
N MET A 1 51.94 -17.38 43.71
CA MET A 1 52.05 -15.93 44.02
C MET A 1 52.78 -15.17 42.91
N ARG A 2 54.09 -15.42 42.67
CA ARG A 2 54.88 -14.75 41.59
C ARG A 2 54.27 -14.82 40.19
N LEU A 3 53.73 -15.97 39.78
CA LEU A 3 53.10 -16.12 38.47
C LEU A 3 51.84 -15.24 38.28
N ASN A 4 51.13 -14.94 39.37
CA ASN A 4 49.99 -14.04 39.34
C ASN A 4 50.43 -12.57 39.28
N GLU A 5 51.50 -12.21 40.00
CA GLU A 5 52.06 -10.85 39.97
C GLU A 5 52.66 -10.51 38.61
N GLU A 6 53.35 -11.45 37.96
CA GLU A 6 53.85 -11.27 36.59
C GLU A 6 52.71 -11.14 35.58
N ARG A 7 51.65 -11.95 35.70
CA ARG A 7 50.45 -11.81 34.85
C ARG A 7 49.81 -10.43 34.98
N VAL A 8 49.72 -9.90 36.20
CA VAL A 8 49.18 -8.55 36.46
C VAL A 8 50.08 -7.47 35.86
N ARG A 9 51.41 -7.60 35.95
CA ARG A 9 52.36 -6.65 35.31
C ARG A 9 52.29 -6.68 33.79
N VAL A 10 52.23 -7.88 33.19
CA VAL A 10 52.11 -8.03 31.74
C VAL A 10 50.78 -7.45 31.24
N GLN A 11 49.68 -7.68 31.96
CA GLN A 11 48.40 -7.04 31.63
C GLN A 11 48.44 -5.52 31.74
N ALA A 12 49.08 -4.97 32.76
CA ALA A 12 49.22 -3.53 32.93
C ALA A 12 50.07 -2.89 31.81
N TYR A 13 51.15 -3.56 31.39
CA TYR A 13 52.00 -3.09 30.30
C TYR A 13 51.31 -3.18 28.94
N LEU A 14 50.60 -4.29 28.67
CA LEU A 14 49.76 -4.45 27.49
C LEU A 14 48.67 -3.36 27.43
N HIS A 15 48.07 -3.04 28.59
CA HIS A 15 47.06 -1.99 28.68
C HIS A 15 47.63 -0.60 28.35
N TYR A 16 48.84 -0.29 28.82
CA TYR A 16 49.53 0.96 28.50
C TYR A 16 49.87 1.06 27.01
N LEU A 17 50.47 -0.01 26.45
CA LEU A 17 50.89 -0.05 25.04
C LEU A 17 49.71 0.05 24.06
N LEU A 18 48.60 -0.66 24.35
CA LEU A 18 47.39 -0.58 23.54
C LEU A 18 46.72 0.79 23.61
N ARG A 19 46.81 1.48 24.76
CA ARG A 19 46.22 2.81 24.93
C ARG A 19 46.90 3.87 24.04
N GLU A 20 48.21 3.80 23.86
CA GLU A 20 48.96 4.74 23.00
C GLU A 20 48.79 4.46 21.50
N HIS A 21 48.37 3.25 21.11
CA HIS A 21 48.23 2.84 19.71
C HIS A 21 46.80 2.54 19.26
N ILE A 22 45.81 2.83 20.10
CA ILE A 22 44.40 2.52 19.84
C ILE A 22 43.90 3.18 18.56
N ASP A 23 44.30 4.42 18.29
CA ASP A 23 43.86 5.18 17.11
C ASP A 23 44.40 4.58 15.82
N ARG A 24 45.65 4.08 15.85
CA ARG A 24 46.27 3.40 14.70
C ARG A 24 45.71 2.00 14.46
N LEU A 25 45.34 1.29 15.52
CA LEU A 25 44.69 -0.02 15.41
C LEU A 25 43.25 0.12 14.87
N THR A 26 42.54 1.15 15.32
CA THR A 26 41.17 1.42 14.86
C THR A 26 41.13 1.94 13.42
N SER A 27 42.17 2.65 12.92
CA SER A 27 42.20 3.04 11.49
C SER A 27 42.24 1.85 10.52
N GLU A 28 42.90 0.75 10.91
CA GLU A 28 42.95 -0.49 10.10
C GLU A 28 41.64 -1.29 10.16
N PHE A 29 40.78 -1.02 11.13
CA PHE A 29 39.54 -1.78 11.32
C PHE A 29 38.58 -1.66 10.13
N VAL A 30 38.55 -0.51 9.46
CA VAL A 30 37.71 -0.31 8.26
C VAL A 30 38.17 -1.22 7.10
N HIS A 31 39.47 -1.43 6.95
CA HIS A 31 40.00 -2.37 5.95
C HIS A 31 39.60 -3.81 6.28
N LEU A 32 39.69 -4.22 7.56
CA LEU A 32 39.26 -5.55 8.00
C LEU A 32 37.77 -5.79 7.74
N LEU A 33 36.92 -4.77 7.95
CA LEU A 33 35.50 -4.82 7.64
C LEU A 33 35.23 -4.92 6.14
N ASN A 34 35.99 -4.19 5.32
CA ASN A 34 35.85 -4.22 3.86
C ASN A 34 36.27 -5.56 3.25
N ASP A 35 37.28 -6.21 3.83
CA ASP A 35 37.83 -7.49 3.38
C ASP A 35 37.17 -8.71 4.03
N ASP A 36 36.11 -8.50 4.85
CA ASP A 36 35.37 -9.56 5.56
C ASP A 36 36.28 -10.47 6.42
N ARG A 37 37.34 -9.92 7.03
CA ARG A 37 38.30 -10.69 7.84
C ARG A 37 37.80 -10.95 9.27
N GLU A 38 36.77 -11.78 9.41
CA GLU A 38 36.04 -12.03 10.67
C GLU A 38 36.95 -12.42 11.86
N GLU A 39 37.95 -13.29 11.66
CA GLU A 39 38.86 -13.68 12.74
C GLU A 39 39.69 -12.51 13.28
N ASP A 40 40.12 -11.60 12.40
CA ASP A 40 40.94 -10.46 12.77
C ASP A 40 40.08 -9.35 13.39
N ILE A 41 38.84 -9.21 12.92
CA ILE A 41 37.81 -8.38 13.56
C ILE A 41 37.57 -8.86 15.00
N TRP A 42 37.43 -10.19 15.21
CA TRP A 42 37.28 -10.77 16.55
C TRP A 42 38.49 -10.49 17.45
N ARG A 43 39.72 -10.64 16.93
CA ARG A 43 40.96 -10.29 17.67
C ARG A 43 40.98 -8.81 18.04
N MET A 44 40.65 -7.93 17.10
CA MET A 44 40.58 -6.49 17.32
C MET A 44 39.54 -6.13 18.38
N TYR A 45 38.35 -6.71 18.29
CA TYR A 45 37.28 -6.55 19.28
C TYR A 45 37.73 -6.98 20.69
N ARG A 46 38.40 -8.13 20.83
CA ARG A 46 38.92 -8.58 22.13
C ARG A 46 40.02 -7.69 22.69
N LEU A 47 40.86 -7.11 21.84
CA LEU A 47 41.98 -6.26 22.27
C LEU A 47 41.52 -4.84 22.62
N VAL A 48 40.77 -4.22 21.72
CA VAL A 48 40.36 -2.81 21.80
C VAL A 48 39.09 -2.65 22.65
N GLY A 49 38.23 -3.67 22.69
CA GLY A 49 36.97 -3.65 23.44
C GLY A 49 37.14 -3.51 24.96
N HIS A 50 38.33 -3.82 25.50
CA HIS A 50 38.65 -3.56 26.91
C HIS A 50 38.74 -2.07 27.26
N PHE A 51 38.87 -1.20 26.25
CA PHE A 51 38.95 0.25 26.43
C PHE A 51 37.62 0.90 26.05
N PRO A 52 36.98 1.68 26.95
CA PRO A 52 35.69 2.30 26.65
C PRO A 52 35.70 3.20 25.40
N ASN A 53 36.79 3.93 25.15
CA ASN A 53 36.93 4.78 23.97
C ASN A 53 37.14 3.95 22.69
N GLY A 54 37.92 2.87 22.78
CA GLY A 54 38.12 1.93 21.68
C GLY A 54 36.81 1.26 21.28
N MET A 55 36.06 0.76 22.26
CA MET A 55 34.74 0.16 22.05
C MET A 55 33.77 1.12 21.34
N ARG A 56 33.66 2.38 21.81
CA ARG A 56 32.81 3.40 21.16
C ARG A 56 33.22 3.66 19.70
N THR A 57 34.53 3.67 19.43
CA THR A 57 35.07 3.91 18.09
C THR A 57 34.74 2.74 17.16
N LEU A 58 34.98 1.50 17.60
CA LEU A 58 34.62 0.30 16.81
C LEU A 58 33.13 0.23 16.51
N VAL A 59 32.28 0.52 17.51
CA VAL A 59 30.81 0.55 17.35
C VAL A 59 30.41 1.61 16.31
N SER A 60 31.01 2.81 16.35
CA SER A 60 30.76 3.86 15.35
C SER A 60 31.20 3.43 13.95
N MET A 61 32.37 2.79 13.83
CA MET A 61 32.89 2.31 12.55
C MET A 61 32.01 1.22 11.94
N VAL A 62 31.47 0.31 12.76
CA VAL A 62 30.50 -0.70 12.27
C VAL A 62 29.18 -0.03 11.83
N GLU A 63 28.68 0.94 12.59
CA GLU A 63 27.47 1.70 12.22
C GLU A 63 27.62 2.38 10.85
N ASP A 64 28.73 3.09 10.64
CA ASP A 64 29.02 3.75 9.36
C ASP A 64 29.26 2.75 8.23
N HIS A 65 29.99 1.65 8.48
CA HIS A 65 30.24 0.61 7.48
C HIS A 65 28.94 -0.05 7.00
N VAL A 66 28.03 -0.40 7.92
CA VAL A 66 26.72 -0.97 7.57
C VAL A 66 25.91 0.02 6.72
N ALA A 67 25.90 1.30 7.10
CA ALA A 67 25.18 2.33 6.36
C ALA A 67 25.76 2.53 4.94
N GLU A 68 27.08 2.58 4.80
CA GLU A 68 27.77 2.81 3.53
C GLU A 68 27.62 1.60 2.57
N LYS A 69 27.88 0.38 3.05
CA LYS A 69 27.70 -0.84 2.25
C LYS A 69 26.26 -1.05 1.83
N GLY A 70 25.31 -0.75 2.73
CA GLY A 70 23.88 -0.82 2.40
C GLY A 70 23.47 0.20 1.35
N ALA A 71 23.92 1.45 1.47
CA ALA A 71 23.66 2.50 0.49
C ALA A 71 24.28 2.17 -0.88
N GLU A 72 25.51 1.65 -0.90
CA GLU A 72 26.19 1.24 -2.13
C GLU A 72 25.49 0.06 -2.82
N ALA A 73 25.08 -0.95 -2.06
CA ALA A 73 24.34 -2.09 -2.60
C ALA A 73 23.01 -1.65 -3.25
N ILE A 74 22.29 -0.70 -2.65
CA ILE A 74 21.07 -0.14 -3.23
C ILE A 74 21.39 0.75 -4.45
N ARG A 75 22.48 1.52 -4.41
CA ARG A 75 22.91 2.39 -5.52
C ARG A 75 23.14 1.60 -6.81
N GLN A 76 23.75 0.42 -6.72
CA GLN A 76 24.00 -0.45 -7.87
C GLN A 76 22.72 -0.93 -8.57
N VAL A 77 21.62 -1.06 -7.84
CA VAL A 77 20.33 -1.55 -8.36
C VAL A 77 19.27 -0.45 -8.46
N ALA A 78 19.61 0.80 -8.18
CA ALA A 78 18.63 1.86 -7.88
C ALA A 78 17.61 2.09 -9.00
N GLN A 79 18.06 2.10 -10.26
CA GLN A 79 17.20 2.37 -11.42
C GLN A 79 16.14 1.28 -11.63
N ALA A 80 16.51 0.01 -11.43
CA ALA A 80 15.59 -1.12 -11.54
C ALA A 80 14.70 -1.23 -10.29
N ALA A 81 15.30 -1.09 -9.10
CA ALA A 81 14.64 -1.19 -7.81
C ALA A 81 13.56 -0.12 -7.58
N LEU A 82 13.62 1.02 -8.29
CA LEU A 82 12.59 2.06 -8.24
C LEU A 82 11.19 1.51 -8.60
N ASN A 83 11.13 0.56 -9.53
CA ASN A 83 9.90 -0.05 -10.03
C ASN A 83 9.78 -1.55 -9.71
N ASP A 84 10.82 -2.16 -9.14
CA ASP A 84 10.84 -3.55 -8.71
C ASP A 84 10.96 -3.65 -7.17
N PRO A 85 9.83 -3.75 -6.45
CA PRO A 85 9.82 -3.91 -5.00
C PRO A 85 10.57 -5.16 -4.52
N LYS A 86 10.56 -6.25 -5.29
CA LYS A 86 11.21 -7.49 -4.88
C LYS A 86 12.72 -7.31 -4.88
N LEU A 87 13.27 -6.78 -5.97
CA LEU A 87 14.71 -6.50 -6.06
C LEU A 87 15.19 -5.56 -4.94
N PHE A 88 14.38 -4.54 -4.62
CA PHE A 88 14.68 -3.61 -3.54
C PHE A 88 14.76 -4.31 -2.17
N ILE A 89 13.73 -5.08 -1.81
CA ILE A 89 13.66 -5.74 -0.50
C ILE A 89 14.68 -6.88 -0.38
N ASP A 90 14.86 -7.69 -1.42
CA ASP A 90 15.85 -8.77 -1.43
C ASP A 90 17.28 -8.22 -1.24
N THR A 91 17.58 -7.06 -1.83
CA THR A 91 18.88 -6.39 -1.65
C THR A 91 19.08 -5.95 -0.20
N ILE A 92 18.06 -5.36 0.44
CA ILE A 92 18.12 -4.96 1.85
C ILE A 92 18.31 -6.19 2.75
N LEU A 93 17.53 -7.25 2.54
CA LEU A 93 17.60 -8.48 3.32
C LEU A 93 18.96 -9.16 3.20
N ARG A 94 19.56 -9.15 2.00
CA ARG A 94 20.91 -9.68 1.77
C ARG A 94 21.96 -8.93 2.58
N VAL A 95 21.92 -7.59 2.57
CA VAL A 95 22.84 -6.75 3.35
C VAL A 95 22.63 -6.96 4.84
N HIS A 96 21.38 -6.99 5.29
CA HIS A 96 21.02 -7.24 6.69
C HIS A 96 21.56 -8.59 7.17
N ARG A 97 21.32 -9.68 6.41
CA ARG A 97 21.78 -11.03 6.76
C ARG A 97 23.31 -11.11 6.85
N LYS A 98 24.03 -10.50 5.90
CA LYS A 98 25.51 -10.46 5.94
C LYS A 98 26.02 -9.78 7.21
N ASN A 99 25.50 -8.59 7.52
CA ASN A 99 25.95 -7.84 8.68
C ASN A 99 25.48 -8.44 10.02
N TYR A 100 24.32 -9.09 10.04
CA TYR A 100 23.85 -9.84 11.20
C TYR A 100 24.78 -11.01 11.52
N ASN A 101 25.20 -11.77 10.50
CA ASN A 101 26.17 -12.85 10.67
C ASN A 101 27.52 -12.34 11.18
N LEU A 102 27.98 -11.18 10.68
CA LEU A 102 29.19 -10.52 11.19
C LEU A 102 29.07 -10.19 12.69
N VAL A 103 27.93 -9.68 13.15
CA VAL A 103 27.71 -9.38 14.57
C VAL A 103 27.68 -10.65 15.42
N LEU A 104 27.10 -11.72 14.89
CA LEU A 104 27.06 -13.02 15.53
C LEU A 104 28.45 -13.65 15.67
N SER A 105 29.24 -13.68 14.59
CA SER A 105 30.54 -14.36 14.55
C SER A 105 31.67 -13.52 15.15
N ALA A 106 31.77 -12.24 14.79
CA ALA A 106 32.93 -11.40 15.06
C ALA A 106 32.80 -10.51 16.31
N PHE A 107 31.60 -10.39 16.89
CA PHE A 107 31.36 -9.60 18.11
C PHE A 107 30.62 -10.36 19.22
N ALA A 108 30.46 -11.69 19.10
CA ALA A 108 29.77 -12.55 20.07
C ALA A 108 28.40 -12.01 20.54
N CYS A 109 27.61 -11.44 19.61
CA CYS A 109 26.31 -10.82 19.91
C CYS A 109 26.36 -9.69 20.95
N ASP A 110 27.45 -8.93 21.02
CA ASP A 110 27.51 -7.77 21.91
C ASP A 110 26.37 -6.77 21.60
N PRO A 111 25.55 -6.39 22.60
CA PRO A 111 24.43 -5.46 22.43
C PRO A 111 24.81 -4.08 21.87
N ALA A 112 26.05 -3.62 22.03
CA ALA A 112 26.53 -2.38 21.45
C ALA A 112 26.64 -2.49 19.92
N PHE A 113 27.17 -3.59 19.40
CA PHE A 113 27.28 -3.84 17.95
C PHE A 113 25.94 -4.20 17.32
N ALA A 114 25.06 -4.91 18.05
CA ALA A 114 23.68 -5.11 17.60
C ALA A 114 22.92 -3.78 17.42
N ARG A 115 23.13 -2.81 18.32
CA ARG A 115 22.59 -1.45 18.18
C ARG A 115 23.23 -0.67 17.02
N ALA A 116 24.53 -0.83 16.78
CA ALA A 116 25.20 -0.23 15.63
C ALA A 116 24.64 -0.77 14.31
N LEU A 117 24.43 -2.08 14.21
CA LEU A 117 23.76 -2.72 13.08
C LEU A 117 22.36 -2.13 12.86
N ASP A 118 21.56 -2.06 13.92
CA ASP A 118 20.19 -1.53 13.85
C ASP A 118 20.17 -0.08 13.35
N LYS A 119 21.05 0.79 13.88
CA LYS A 119 21.16 2.19 13.45
C LYS A 119 21.68 2.33 12.02
N GLY A 120 22.66 1.54 11.63
CA GLY A 120 23.17 1.49 10.27
C GLY A 120 22.06 1.13 9.28
N CYS A 121 21.26 0.10 9.62
CA CYS A 121 20.09 -0.32 8.84
C CYS A 121 19.03 0.78 8.75
N GLU A 122 18.66 1.40 9.87
CA GLU A 122 17.74 2.53 9.89
C GLU A 122 18.23 3.68 8.99
N ARG A 123 19.54 3.97 8.98
CA ARG A 123 20.11 5.04 8.15
C ARG A 123 19.99 4.76 6.65
N PHE A 124 20.45 3.60 6.15
CA PHE A 124 20.45 3.34 4.71
C PHE A 124 19.08 2.95 4.16
N ILE A 125 18.20 2.33 4.97
CA ILE A 125 16.86 1.95 4.52
C ILE A 125 15.99 3.19 4.28
N ASN A 126 16.11 4.22 5.13
CA ASN A 126 15.32 5.45 4.99
C ASN A 126 16.01 6.51 4.11
N ARG A 127 17.32 6.39 3.86
CA ARG A 127 18.10 7.30 3.00
C ARG A 127 19.03 6.52 2.08
N ASN A 128 18.65 6.42 0.81
CA ASN A 128 19.40 5.71 -0.22
C ASN A 128 19.15 6.29 -1.62
N ALA A 129 19.90 5.79 -2.60
CA ALA A 129 19.79 6.20 -3.99
C ALA A 129 18.37 6.08 -4.57
N VAL A 130 17.57 5.07 -4.16
CA VAL A 130 16.18 4.92 -4.64
C VAL A 130 15.28 6.03 -4.09
N THR A 131 15.43 6.37 -2.81
CA THR A 131 14.69 7.48 -2.19
C THR A 131 15.09 8.84 -2.77
N GLU A 132 16.36 9.01 -3.13
CA GLU A 132 16.88 10.22 -3.78
C GLU A 132 16.35 10.37 -5.21
N LEU A 133 16.40 9.29 -6.01
CA LEU A 133 15.83 9.27 -7.37
C LEU A 133 14.32 9.51 -7.38
N ALA A 134 13.61 9.00 -6.37
CA ALA A 134 12.18 9.24 -6.20
C ALA A 134 11.85 10.63 -5.62
N GLY A 135 12.85 11.37 -5.13
CA GLY A 135 12.68 12.65 -4.46
C GLY A 135 11.98 12.57 -3.10
N SER A 136 11.90 11.38 -2.48
CA SER A 136 11.18 11.19 -1.22
C SER A 136 11.63 9.94 -0.45
N ALA A 137 11.95 10.11 0.84
CA ALA A 137 12.22 9.01 1.79
C ALA A 137 11.03 8.05 1.96
N ARG A 138 9.82 8.50 1.61
CA ARG A 138 8.57 7.71 1.67
C ARG A 138 8.52 6.58 0.64
N LYS A 139 9.49 6.53 -0.29
CA LYS A 139 9.55 5.46 -1.29
C LYS A 139 9.87 4.10 -0.68
N SER A 140 10.73 4.04 0.33
CA SER A 140 11.07 2.78 1.02
C SER A 140 9.85 2.09 1.64
N PRO A 141 9.01 2.76 2.48
CA PRO A 141 7.80 2.13 3.01
C PRO A 141 6.76 1.80 1.92
N GLU A 142 6.65 2.60 0.86
CA GLU A 142 5.78 2.28 -0.29
C GLU A 142 6.20 0.98 -0.98
N LEU A 143 7.49 0.82 -1.28
CA LEU A 143 8.02 -0.40 -1.91
C LEU A 143 7.87 -1.61 -0.99
N LEU A 144 8.10 -1.47 0.31
CA LEU A 144 7.88 -2.55 1.28
C LEU A 144 6.40 -2.98 1.30
N ALA A 145 5.45 -2.04 1.28
CA ALA A 145 4.02 -2.36 1.22
C ALA A 145 3.63 -3.06 -0.09
N LYS A 146 4.20 -2.63 -1.22
CA LYS A 146 4.01 -3.28 -2.53
C LYS A 146 4.60 -4.68 -2.58
N TYR A 147 5.74 -4.91 -1.93
CA TYR A 147 6.33 -6.23 -1.82
C TYR A 147 5.46 -7.17 -0.97
N ALA A 148 4.94 -6.68 0.16
CA ALA A 148 3.98 -7.45 0.96
C ALA A 148 2.70 -7.77 0.18
N ASP A 149 2.17 -6.83 -0.61
CA ASP A 149 1.04 -7.09 -1.52
C ASP A 149 1.37 -8.17 -2.56
N PHE A 150 2.57 -8.13 -3.16
CA PHE A 150 3.02 -9.12 -4.12
C PHE A 150 3.07 -10.54 -3.51
N LEU A 151 3.53 -10.69 -2.27
CA LEU A 151 3.59 -11.98 -1.58
C LEU A 151 2.21 -12.54 -1.21
N LEU A 152 1.27 -11.66 -0.87
CA LEU A 152 -0.06 -12.05 -0.37
C LEU A 152 -1.11 -12.16 -1.47
N LYS A 153 -0.77 -11.87 -2.73
CA LYS A 153 -1.71 -11.87 -3.86
C LYS A 153 -1.62 -13.18 -4.65
N LYS A 154 -2.76 -13.80 -4.93
CA LYS A 154 -2.90 -14.97 -5.81
C LYS A 154 -2.29 -14.70 -7.18
N SER A 155 -1.35 -15.54 -7.56
CA SER A 155 -0.64 -15.60 -8.82
C SER A 155 -0.48 -17.07 -9.24
N PRO A 156 -0.47 -17.36 -10.55
CA PRO A 156 -0.38 -18.72 -11.06
C PRO A 156 0.97 -19.41 -10.78
N LYS A 157 1.99 -18.69 -10.29
CA LYS A 157 3.28 -19.25 -9.85
C LYS A 157 3.30 -19.66 -8.37
N ASP A 158 2.20 -19.48 -7.64
CA ASP A 158 2.18 -19.47 -6.18
C ASP A 158 2.03 -20.84 -5.52
N MET A 159 1.94 -21.93 -6.29
CA MET A 159 1.94 -23.30 -5.75
C MET A 159 3.30 -23.72 -5.15
N GLN A 160 4.25 -22.80 -4.94
CA GLN A 160 5.64 -23.09 -4.56
C GLN A 160 6.22 -22.21 -3.43
N ILE A 161 5.44 -21.33 -2.79
CA ILE A 161 5.98 -20.57 -1.64
C ILE A 161 5.83 -21.44 -0.38
N ASP A 162 6.63 -22.50 -0.28
CA ASP A 162 6.69 -23.38 0.89
C ASP A 162 7.10 -22.61 2.17
N ASP A 163 7.65 -21.40 2.01
CA ASP A 163 8.23 -20.58 3.08
C ASP A 163 7.63 -19.16 3.18
N LEU A 164 6.32 -19.03 2.92
CA LEU A 164 5.62 -17.73 2.94
C LEU A 164 5.72 -17.04 4.30
N GLU A 165 5.60 -17.82 5.38
CA GLU A 165 5.59 -17.31 6.75
C GLU A 165 6.97 -16.76 7.19
N GLU A 166 8.07 -17.41 6.80
CA GLU A 166 9.42 -16.87 7.01
C GLU A 166 9.62 -15.61 6.18
N THR A 167 9.18 -15.61 4.92
CA THR A 167 9.29 -14.44 4.05
C THR A 167 8.51 -13.24 4.62
N LEU A 168 7.30 -13.45 5.17
CA LEU A 168 6.55 -12.40 5.88
C LEU A 168 7.28 -11.92 7.15
N SER A 169 7.98 -12.83 7.84
CA SER A 169 8.82 -12.46 8.99
C SER A 169 10.03 -11.61 8.56
N GLN A 170 10.62 -11.90 7.39
CA GLN A 170 11.67 -11.08 6.78
C GLN A 170 11.16 -9.68 6.39
N VAL A 171 9.93 -9.55 5.88
CA VAL A 171 9.28 -8.25 5.65
C VAL A 171 9.21 -7.45 6.96
N MET A 172 8.86 -8.10 8.07
CA MET A 172 8.80 -7.45 9.39
C MET A 172 10.18 -7.04 9.91
N ASN A 173 11.24 -7.79 9.59
CA ASN A 173 12.61 -7.40 9.91
C ASN A 173 13.00 -6.07 9.23
N VAL A 174 12.60 -5.87 7.97
CA VAL A 174 12.81 -4.58 7.28
C VAL A 174 11.89 -3.50 7.84
N PHE A 175 10.62 -3.83 8.11
CA PHE A 175 9.62 -2.92 8.68
C PHE A 175 10.07 -2.29 10.01
N LYS A 176 10.80 -3.05 10.85
CA LYS A 176 11.39 -2.56 12.11
C LYS A 176 12.19 -1.26 11.90
N TYR A 177 12.91 -1.15 10.78
CA TYR A 177 13.81 -0.05 10.47
C TYR A 177 13.14 1.11 9.73
N ILE A 178 11.87 1.00 9.35
CA ILE A 178 11.14 2.06 8.66
C ILE A 178 10.78 3.18 9.65
N GLU A 179 11.13 4.44 9.30
CA GLU A 179 10.74 5.62 10.09
C GLU A 179 9.26 5.98 9.89
N ASP A 180 8.83 6.06 8.63
CA ASP A 180 7.49 6.49 8.22
C ASP A 180 6.53 5.27 8.10
N LYS A 181 6.24 4.62 9.23
CA LYS A 181 5.40 3.41 9.28
C LYS A 181 3.94 3.70 8.93
N ASP A 182 3.46 4.91 9.10
CA ASP A 182 2.13 5.36 8.66
C ASP A 182 1.98 5.36 7.12
N VAL A 183 3.06 5.67 6.39
CA VAL A 183 3.09 5.54 4.92
C VAL A 183 2.91 4.08 4.53
N PHE A 184 3.67 3.17 5.14
CA PHE A 184 3.50 1.73 4.92
C PHE A 184 2.06 1.31 5.24
N GLN A 185 1.51 1.74 6.38
CA GLN A 185 0.14 1.41 6.79
C GLN A 185 -0.88 1.80 5.73
N LYS A 186 -0.76 3.02 5.16
CA LYS A 186 -1.74 3.56 4.22
C LYS A 186 -1.70 2.79 2.89
N PHE A 187 -0.51 2.51 2.37
CA PHE A 187 -0.35 1.69 1.16
C PHE A 187 -0.76 0.23 1.39
N TYR A 188 -0.39 -0.35 2.53
CA TYR A 188 -0.80 -1.70 2.91
C TYR A 188 -2.32 -1.82 3.08
N SER A 189 -2.95 -0.86 3.76
CA SER A 189 -4.41 -0.79 3.93
C SER A 189 -5.13 -0.73 2.59
N LYS A 190 -4.59 0.01 1.63
CA LYS A 190 -5.18 0.16 0.30
C LYS A 190 -5.08 -1.12 -0.53
N THR A 191 -3.89 -1.73 -0.53
CA THR A 191 -3.66 -2.99 -1.24
C THR A 191 -4.43 -4.14 -0.61
N LEU A 192 -4.48 -4.23 0.73
CA LEU A 192 -5.33 -5.19 1.44
C LEU A 192 -6.80 -5.02 1.06
N ALA A 193 -7.33 -3.79 1.12
CA ALA A 193 -8.70 -3.51 0.73
C ALA A 193 -9.00 -3.96 -0.72
N ARG A 194 -8.03 -3.82 -1.63
CA ARG A 194 -8.14 -4.31 -3.01
C ARG A 194 -8.17 -5.84 -3.05
N ARG A 195 -7.25 -6.51 -2.35
CA ARG A 195 -7.18 -7.97 -2.31
C ARG A 195 -8.45 -8.57 -1.72
N LEU A 196 -9.00 -7.99 -0.65
CA LEU A 196 -10.24 -8.42 -0.01
C LEU A 196 -11.47 -8.24 -0.93
N VAL A 197 -11.65 -7.05 -1.52
CA VAL A 197 -12.78 -6.79 -2.44
C VAL A 197 -12.76 -7.73 -3.66
N TYR A 198 -11.58 -7.95 -4.24
CA TYR A 198 -11.46 -8.77 -5.44
C TYR A 198 -11.24 -10.26 -5.17
N ASN A 199 -11.19 -10.69 -3.90
CA ASN A 199 -10.87 -12.05 -3.48
C ASN A 199 -9.55 -12.58 -4.06
N GLN A 200 -8.52 -11.73 -4.03
CA GLN A 200 -7.19 -11.98 -4.59
C GLN A 200 -6.15 -12.36 -3.53
N SER A 201 -6.52 -12.51 -2.25
CA SER A 201 -5.59 -12.93 -1.19
C SER A 201 -5.23 -14.41 -1.32
N ILE A 202 -3.94 -14.77 -1.25
CA ILE A 202 -3.47 -16.15 -1.36
C ILE A 202 -4.05 -17.06 -0.27
N SER A 203 -4.07 -16.57 0.97
CA SER A 203 -4.63 -17.23 2.14
C SER A 203 -5.15 -16.19 3.12
N GLU A 204 -6.33 -16.42 3.68
CA GLU A 204 -6.89 -15.59 4.76
C GLU A 204 -6.05 -15.69 6.03
N ASP A 205 -5.48 -16.87 6.31
CA ASP A 205 -4.62 -17.10 7.48
C ASP A 205 -3.29 -16.33 7.36
N ALA A 206 -2.72 -16.27 6.16
CA ALA A 206 -1.50 -15.51 5.91
C ALA A 206 -1.71 -14.00 6.11
N GLU A 207 -2.86 -13.48 5.66
CA GLU A 207 -3.22 -12.08 5.88
C GLU A 207 -3.47 -11.78 7.37
N ALA A 208 -4.14 -12.70 8.09
CA ALA A 208 -4.36 -12.59 9.53
C ALA A 208 -3.03 -12.63 10.31
N SER A 209 -2.10 -13.52 9.93
CA SER A 209 -0.73 -13.58 10.48
C SER A 209 0.00 -12.25 10.30
N MET A 210 -0.01 -11.69 9.08
CA MET A 210 0.63 -10.40 8.80
C MET A 210 0.03 -9.25 9.63
N ILE A 211 -1.30 -9.22 9.79
CA ILE A 211 -1.97 -8.23 10.65
C ILE A 211 -1.58 -8.42 12.13
N SER A 212 -1.42 -9.66 12.61
CA SER A 212 -0.95 -9.92 13.98
C SER A 212 0.46 -9.38 14.20
N LYS A 213 1.38 -9.65 13.27
CA LYS A 213 2.76 -9.12 13.33
C LYS A 213 2.80 -7.59 13.34
N LEU A 214 1.97 -6.94 12.53
CA LEU A 214 1.84 -5.47 12.54
C LEU A 214 1.25 -4.95 13.86
N LYS A 215 0.32 -5.69 14.47
CA LYS A 215 -0.27 -5.35 15.77
C LYS A 215 0.76 -5.47 16.89
N GLU A 216 1.62 -6.49 16.86
CA GLU A 216 2.71 -6.65 17.83
C GLU A 216 3.74 -5.52 17.70
N ALA A 217 4.09 -5.12 16.49
CA ALA A 217 5.10 -4.09 16.24
C ALA A 217 4.61 -2.65 16.49
N CYS A 218 3.33 -2.34 16.28
CA CYS A 218 2.80 -0.96 16.29
C CYS A 218 1.55 -0.75 17.17
N GLY A 219 1.04 -1.80 17.79
CA GLY A 219 -0.12 -1.76 18.67
C GLY A 219 -1.48 -1.86 17.96
N PHE A 220 -2.53 -1.96 18.77
CA PHE A 220 -3.91 -2.20 18.32
C PHE A 220 -4.47 -1.08 17.43
N GLU A 221 -4.28 0.19 17.80
CA GLU A 221 -4.83 1.31 17.02
C GLU A 221 -4.27 1.40 15.59
N TYR A 222 -3.07 0.84 15.36
CA TYR A 222 -2.45 0.83 14.03
C TYR A 222 -3.14 -0.18 13.10
N THR A 223 -3.59 -1.32 13.63
CA THR A 223 -4.22 -2.39 12.84
C THR A 223 -5.74 -2.43 12.93
N ALA A 224 -6.36 -1.62 13.78
CA ALA A 224 -7.81 -1.62 14.01
C ALA A 224 -8.65 -1.54 12.71
N LYS A 225 -8.26 -0.68 11.75
CA LYS A 225 -8.95 -0.58 10.46
C LYS A 225 -8.79 -1.85 9.61
N LEU A 226 -7.59 -2.45 9.58
CA LEU A 226 -7.32 -3.68 8.83
C LEU A 226 -8.14 -4.86 9.40
N GLN A 227 -8.19 -4.99 10.72
CA GLN A 227 -9.00 -5.99 11.41
C GLN A 227 -10.49 -5.80 11.13
N ARG A 228 -10.95 -4.54 11.09
CA ARG A 228 -12.34 -4.23 10.75
C ARG A 228 -12.69 -4.62 9.32
N MET A 229 -11.78 -4.45 8.36
CA MET A 229 -12.01 -4.91 6.98
C MET A 229 -12.23 -6.43 6.92
N PHE A 230 -11.44 -7.23 7.66
CA PHE A 230 -11.64 -8.68 7.75
C PHE A 230 -13.00 -9.06 8.32
N GLN A 231 -13.41 -8.39 9.40
CA GLN A 231 -14.73 -8.61 10.01
C GLN A 231 -15.87 -8.28 9.03
N ASP A 232 -15.75 -7.18 8.28
CA ASP A 232 -16.76 -6.76 7.31
C ASP A 232 -16.89 -7.77 6.15
N VAL A 233 -15.79 -8.36 5.68
CA VAL A 233 -15.81 -9.41 4.63
C VAL A 233 -16.55 -10.66 5.12
N ASN A 234 -16.27 -11.11 6.35
CA ASN A 234 -16.94 -12.29 6.91
C ASN A 234 -18.42 -12.01 7.18
N ALA A 235 -18.76 -10.86 7.76
CA ALA A 235 -20.15 -10.45 7.96
C ALA A 235 -20.92 -10.33 6.64
N THR A 236 -20.26 -9.89 5.57
CA THR A 236 -20.83 -9.84 4.22
C THR A 236 -21.19 -11.23 3.70
N ARG A 237 -20.35 -12.25 3.93
CA ARG A 237 -20.65 -13.63 3.49
C ARG A 237 -21.93 -14.16 4.12
N GLU A 238 -22.09 -13.94 5.42
CA GLU A 238 -23.31 -14.30 6.15
C GLU A 238 -24.53 -13.51 5.66
N LEU A 239 -24.36 -12.22 5.35
CA LEU A 239 -25.43 -11.37 4.84
C LEU A 239 -25.89 -11.84 3.45
N ASN A 240 -24.97 -12.21 2.56
CA ASN A 240 -25.31 -12.74 1.24
C ASN A 240 -26.06 -14.07 1.33
N ALA A 241 -25.71 -14.95 2.27
CA ALA A 241 -26.45 -16.18 2.50
C ALA A 241 -27.90 -15.89 2.92
N LYS A 242 -28.10 -14.99 3.88
CA LYS A 242 -29.44 -14.53 4.30
C LYS A 242 -30.23 -13.88 3.17
N PHE A 243 -29.55 -13.10 2.32
CA PHE A 243 -30.19 -12.50 1.15
C PHE A 243 -30.62 -13.55 0.12
N SER A 244 -29.79 -14.57 -0.13
CA SER A 244 -30.14 -15.70 -1.00
C SER A 244 -31.39 -16.43 -0.48
N ASP A 245 -31.46 -16.70 0.82
CA ASP A 245 -32.62 -17.33 1.45
C ASP A 245 -33.88 -16.46 1.34
N TYR A 246 -33.74 -15.14 1.51
CA TYR A 246 -34.82 -14.17 1.35
C TYR A 246 -35.37 -14.15 -0.07
N VAL A 247 -34.49 -14.12 -1.08
CA VAL A 247 -34.86 -14.16 -2.49
C VAL A 247 -35.56 -15.47 -2.81
N GLN A 248 -34.99 -16.61 -2.42
CA GLN A 248 -35.58 -17.93 -2.69
C GLN A 248 -36.96 -18.10 -2.07
N SER A 249 -37.16 -17.62 -0.84
CA SER A 249 -38.46 -17.67 -0.14
C SER A 249 -39.52 -16.85 -0.87
N ARG A 250 -39.16 -15.64 -1.34
CA ARG A 250 -40.09 -14.77 -2.05
C ARG A 250 -40.36 -15.23 -3.49
N GLU A 251 -39.36 -15.78 -4.18
CA GLU A 251 -39.55 -16.38 -5.52
C GLU A 251 -40.47 -17.59 -5.45
N SER A 252 -40.35 -18.42 -4.41
CA SER A 252 -41.24 -19.56 -4.16
C SER A 252 -42.68 -19.13 -3.87
N ALA A 253 -42.88 -18.01 -3.16
CA ALA A 253 -44.20 -17.47 -2.84
C ALA A 253 -44.88 -16.76 -4.03
N SER A 254 -44.10 -16.05 -4.85
CA SER A 254 -44.62 -15.27 -5.99
C SER A 254 -44.68 -16.03 -7.31
N GLY A 255 -44.01 -17.19 -7.41
CA GLY A 255 -43.88 -17.95 -8.66
C GLY A 255 -43.13 -17.23 -9.78
N THR A 256 -42.47 -16.11 -9.48
CA THR A 256 -41.75 -15.25 -10.44
C THR A 256 -40.31 -15.05 -9.96
N LEU A 257 -39.35 -15.11 -10.88
CA LEU A 257 -37.94 -14.84 -10.59
C LEU A 257 -37.73 -13.36 -10.28
N LEU A 258 -37.45 -13.04 -9.02
CA LEU A 258 -37.29 -11.68 -8.51
C LEU A 258 -36.04 -11.00 -9.07
N LEU A 259 -34.99 -11.77 -9.33
CA LEU A 259 -33.74 -11.26 -9.91
C LEU A 259 -33.61 -11.56 -11.40
N LYS A 260 -34.68 -12.03 -12.08
CA LYS A 260 -34.67 -12.39 -13.52
C LYS A 260 -33.51 -13.33 -13.93
N GLY A 261 -33.05 -14.17 -13.01
CA GLY A 261 -31.93 -15.10 -13.24
C GLY A 261 -30.52 -14.49 -13.15
N VAL A 262 -30.39 -13.27 -12.64
CA VAL A 262 -29.08 -12.63 -12.35
C VAL A 262 -28.53 -13.17 -11.03
N ASP A 263 -27.31 -13.72 -11.07
CA ASP A 263 -26.54 -14.03 -9.86
C ASP A 263 -26.01 -12.71 -9.25
N PHE A 264 -26.48 -12.40 -8.04
CA PHE A 264 -26.21 -11.13 -7.37
C PHE A 264 -25.54 -11.35 -6.03
N ASN A 265 -24.36 -10.76 -5.87
CA ASN A 265 -23.58 -10.78 -4.64
C ASN A 265 -23.16 -9.35 -4.28
N ILE A 266 -23.32 -8.98 -3.01
CA ILE A 266 -22.93 -7.66 -2.53
C ILE A 266 -21.78 -7.72 -1.54
N MET A 267 -21.04 -6.62 -1.43
CA MET A 267 -20.07 -6.42 -0.35
C MET A 267 -20.38 -5.15 0.43
N ILE A 268 -20.65 -5.31 1.73
CA ILE A 268 -20.96 -4.18 2.62
C ILE A 268 -19.70 -3.79 3.37
N LEU A 269 -19.26 -2.55 3.16
CA LEU A 269 -18.01 -2.01 3.69
C LEU A 269 -18.31 -0.90 4.70
N SER A 270 -17.65 -0.91 5.86
CA SER A 270 -17.77 0.19 6.82
C SER A 270 -16.97 1.42 6.39
N SER A 271 -17.62 2.57 6.21
CA SER A 271 -16.99 3.79 5.66
C SER A 271 -15.76 4.29 6.45
N ASN A 272 -15.63 3.93 7.73
CA ASN A 272 -14.52 4.38 8.59
C ASN A 272 -13.25 3.51 8.48
N ALA A 273 -13.40 2.26 8.02
CA ALA A 273 -12.29 1.32 7.92
C ALA A 273 -11.71 1.29 6.51
N TRP A 274 -12.56 1.33 5.49
CA TRP A 274 -12.16 1.11 4.09
C TRP A 274 -11.69 2.41 3.42
N PRO A 275 -10.68 2.36 2.54
CA PRO A 275 -10.11 3.54 1.88
C PRO A 275 -10.90 3.95 0.62
N TYR A 276 -12.17 3.56 0.51
CA TYR A 276 -12.99 3.78 -0.67
C TYR A 276 -14.05 4.84 -0.43
N GLN A 277 -14.32 5.62 -1.47
CA GLN A 277 -15.37 6.62 -1.48
C GLN A 277 -16.26 6.38 -2.69
N ALA A 278 -17.58 6.48 -2.48
CA ALA A 278 -18.53 6.38 -3.57
C ALA A 278 -18.27 7.50 -4.61
N GLN A 279 -18.32 7.14 -5.88
CA GLN A 279 -18.19 8.06 -7.01
C GLN A 279 -19.57 8.24 -7.64
N THR A 280 -20.04 9.48 -7.68
CA THR A 280 -21.32 9.88 -8.29
C THR A 280 -21.12 11.15 -9.10
N PRO A 281 -21.77 11.31 -10.26
CA PRO A 281 -22.91 10.52 -10.76
C PRO A 281 -22.52 9.25 -11.53
N PHE A 282 -23.39 8.23 -11.51
CA PHE A 282 -23.34 7.06 -12.39
C PHE A 282 -24.74 6.45 -12.50
N SER A 283 -25.15 6.11 -13.72
CA SER A 283 -26.42 5.45 -13.99
C SER A 283 -26.20 3.95 -14.15
N ILE A 284 -26.86 3.16 -13.30
CA ILE A 284 -26.83 1.69 -13.40
C ILE A 284 -27.68 1.21 -14.60
N PRO A 285 -27.34 0.07 -15.22
CA PRO A 285 -28.19 -0.52 -16.25
C PRO A 285 -29.57 -0.87 -15.68
N PRO A 286 -30.66 -0.70 -16.45
CA PRO A 286 -32.01 -1.06 -16.02
C PRO A 286 -32.13 -2.51 -15.55
N GLU A 287 -31.35 -3.42 -16.13
CA GLU A 287 -31.31 -4.83 -15.77
C GLU A 287 -30.87 -5.06 -14.32
N LEU A 288 -30.07 -4.16 -13.74
CA LEU A 288 -29.57 -4.26 -12.36
C LEU A 288 -30.40 -3.44 -11.36
N GLU A 289 -31.31 -2.59 -11.82
CA GLU A 289 -32.14 -1.73 -10.95
C GLU A 289 -33.07 -2.56 -10.05
N GLN A 290 -33.55 -3.70 -10.57
CA GLN A 290 -34.35 -4.62 -9.79
C GLN A 290 -33.54 -5.31 -8.68
N CYS A 291 -32.31 -5.74 -8.98
CA CYS A 291 -31.40 -6.29 -7.96
C CYS A 291 -31.09 -5.26 -6.88
N HIS A 292 -30.84 -4.01 -7.29
CA HIS A 292 -30.57 -2.89 -6.39
C HIS A 292 -31.76 -2.63 -5.44
N THR A 293 -32.96 -2.49 -6.00
CA THR A 293 -34.17 -2.22 -5.23
C THR A 293 -34.49 -3.36 -4.26
N CYS A 294 -34.42 -4.61 -4.74
CA CYS A 294 -34.68 -5.80 -3.92
C CYS A 294 -33.71 -5.88 -2.74
N PHE A 295 -32.41 -5.69 -2.98
CA PHE A 295 -31.41 -5.69 -1.93
C PHE A 295 -31.62 -4.54 -0.93
N LEU A 296 -31.97 -3.34 -1.40
CA LEU A 296 -32.19 -2.19 -0.53
C LEU A 296 -33.36 -2.43 0.43
N SER A 297 -34.47 -2.99 -0.05
CA SER A 297 -35.61 -3.36 0.80
C SER A 297 -35.21 -4.39 1.87
N PHE A 298 -34.53 -5.46 1.47
CA PHE A 298 -33.99 -6.46 2.40
C PHE A 298 -33.08 -5.82 3.46
N TYR A 299 -32.14 -4.97 3.04
CA TYR A 299 -31.18 -4.36 3.95
C TYR A 299 -31.85 -3.38 4.94
N GLN A 300 -32.85 -2.62 4.50
CA GLN A 300 -33.60 -1.69 5.36
C GLN A 300 -34.47 -2.43 6.40
N GLU A 301 -35.05 -3.57 6.03
CA GLU A 301 -35.81 -4.42 6.97
C GLU A 301 -34.93 -4.95 8.10
N HIS A 302 -33.67 -5.32 7.81
CA HIS A 302 -32.74 -5.89 8.78
C HIS A 302 -31.87 -4.85 9.51
N HIS A 303 -31.69 -3.66 8.95
CA HIS A 303 -30.81 -2.64 9.50
C HIS A 303 -31.45 -1.24 9.48
N THR A 304 -32.00 -0.84 10.62
CA THR A 304 -32.55 0.50 10.82
C THR A 304 -31.45 1.54 11.06
N GLY A 305 -31.65 2.76 10.53
CA GLY A 305 -30.74 3.89 10.74
C GLY A 305 -29.43 3.87 9.93
N ARG A 306 -29.27 2.94 8.98
CA ARG A 306 -28.11 2.88 8.07
C ARG A 306 -28.47 3.38 6.68
N LYS A 307 -27.52 4.09 6.04
CA LYS A 307 -27.61 4.52 4.64
C LYS A 307 -26.48 3.87 3.84
N LEU A 308 -26.81 3.30 2.69
CA LEU A 308 -25.85 2.70 1.77
C LEU A 308 -25.39 3.72 0.73
N ASN A 309 -24.07 3.77 0.52
CA ASN A 309 -23.45 4.51 -0.58
C ASN A 309 -22.74 3.50 -1.49
N TRP A 310 -22.99 3.57 -2.79
CA TRP A 310 -22.55 2.55 -3.75
C TRP A 310 -21.22 2.92 -4.39
N CYS A 311 -20.26 1.98 -4.35
CA CYS A 311 -18.94 2.15 -4.96
C CYS A 311 -18.86 1.39 -6.30
N TYR A 312 -19.60 1.87 -7.31
CA TYR A 312 -19.72 1.17 -8.60
C TYR A 312 -18.40 0.97 -9.36
N HIS A 313 -17.41 1.84 -9.14
CA HIS A 313 -16.05 1.69 -9.69
C HIS A 313 -15.32 0.43 -9.19
N LEU A 314 -15.72 -0.13 -8.04
CA LEU A 314 -15.17 -1.38 -7.50
C LEU A 314 -15.97 -2.61 -7.95
N SER A 315 -17.21 -2.40 -8.37
CA SER A 315 -18.14 -3.45 -8.75
C SER A 315 -17.75 -4.07 -10.09
N ARG A 316 -18.04 -5.37 -10.22
CA ARG A 316 -17.74 -6.19 -11.41
C ARG A 316 -18.87 -7.17 -11.66
N GLY A 317 -19.00 -7.61 -12.90
CA GLY A 317 -20.00 -8.58 -13.31
C GLY A 317 -19.55 -9.39 -14.53
N GLU A 318 -20.41 -10.32 -14.93
CA GLU A 318 -20.22 -11.13 -16.12
C GLU A 318 -21.33 -10.85 -17.12
N VAL A 319 -20.95 -10.56 -18.37
CA VAL A 319 -21.89 -10.34 -19.48
C VAL A 319 -21.71 -11.44 -20.50
N VAL A 320 -22.79 -12.13 -20.84
CA VAL A 320 -22.77 -13.20 -21.83
C VAL A 320 -23.21 -12.66 -23.19
N THR A 321 -22.40 -12.91 -24.21
CA THR A 321 -22.69 -12.52 -25.59
C THR A 321 -23.66 -13.51 -26.24
N ASN A 322 -24.72 -12.96 -26.85
CA ASN A 322 -25.73 -13.74 -27.58
C ASN A 322 -25.71 -13.50 -29.10
N TYR A 323 -24.94 -12.52 -29.58
CA TYR A 323 -24.88 -12.14 -31.00
C TYR A 323 -23.80 -12.89 -31.79
N THR A 324 -22.88 -13.57 -31.12
CA THR A 324 -21.77 -14.33 -31.71
C THR A 324 -22.13 -15.80 -31.89
N LYS A 325 -21.47 -16.49 -32.84
CA LYS A 325 -21.63 -17.94 -33.03
C LYS A 325 -21.26 -18.76 -31.79
N ILE A 326 -20.27 -18.31 -31.03
CA ILE A 326 -19.85 -18.88 -29.75
C ILE A 326 -20.30 -17.92 -28.66
N ARG A 327 -20.94 -18.41 -27.60
CA ARG A 327 -21.29 -17.59 -26.43
C ARG A 327 -20.04 -17.32 -25.61
N TYR A 328 -19.52 -16.10 -25.69
CA TYR A 328 -18.43 -15.64 -24.83
C TYR A 328 -18.97 -15.02 -23.55
N THR A 329 -18.26 -15.23 -22.44
CA THR A 329 -18.54 -14.59 -21.15
C THR A 329 -17.47 -13.53 -20.88
N PHE A 330 -17.86 -12.27 -20.83
CA PHE A 330 -16.99 -11.14 -20.54
C PHE A 330 -17.02 -10.80 -19.06
N GLN A 331 -15.85 -10.85 -18.40
CA GLN A 331 -15.68 -10.35 -17.04
C GLN A 331 -15.31 -8.87 -17.11
N VAL A 332 -16.24 -8.03 -16.66
CA VAL A 332 -16.22 -6.58 -16.88
C VAL A 332 -16.41 -5.82 -15.57
N SER A 333 -15.93 -4.59 -15.51
CA SER A 333 -16.35 -3.65 -14.46
C SER A 333 -17.81 -3.24 -14.65
N THR A 334 -18.45 -2.72 -13.62
CA THR A 334 -19.83 -2.23 -13.76
C THR A 334 -19.95 -1.09 -14.78
N TYR A 335 -18.92 -0.25 -14.92
CA TYR A 335 -18.86 0.78 -15.95
C TYR A 335 -18.82 0.18 -17.37
N GLN A 336 -17.97 -0.82 -17.58
CA GLN A 336 -17.91 -1.55 -18.86
C GLN A 336 -19.24 -2.26 -19.15
N MET A 337 -19.86 -2.87 -18.13
CA MET A 337 -21.16 -3.53 -18.25
C MET A 337 -22.24 -2.54 -18.70
N SER A 338 -22.33 -1.35 -18.09
CA SER A 338 -23.29 -0.32 -18.52
C SER A 338 -23.10 0.08 -19.97
N ILE A 339 -21.86 0.29 -20.42
CA ILE A 339 -21.57 0.63 -21.81
C ILE A 339 -22.02 -0.49 -22.75
N LEU A 340 -21.72 -1.75 -22.41
CA LEU A 340 -22.07 -2.90 -23.25
C LEU A 340 -23.59 -3.12 -23.33
N MET A 341 -24.33 -2.88 -22.25
CA MET A 341 -25.79 -3.03 -22.23
C MET A 341 -26.50 -2.02 -23.15
N LEU A 342 -25.93 -0.84 -23.40
CA LEU A 342 -26.48 0.12 -24.38
C LEU A 342 -26.58 -0.46 -25.79
N TYR A 343 -25.71 -1.42 -26.14
CA TYR A 343 -25.70 -2.04 -27.46
C TYR A 343 -26.82 -3.06 -27.69
N ASN A 344 -27.59 -3.41 -26.64
CA ASN A 344 -28.81 -4.20 -26.80
C ASN A 344 -29.94 -3.39 -27.46
N SER A 345 -29.93 -2.07 -27.31
CA SER A 345 -30.95 -1.17 -27.89
C SER A 345 -30.56 -0.66 -29.29
N ALA A 346 -29.27 -0.39 -29.52
CA ALA A 346 -28.76 0.06 -30.82
C ALA A 346 -27.31 -0.38 -31.02
N LEU A 347 -26.94 -0.78 -32.24
CA LEU A 347 -25.59 -1.29 -32.54
C LEU A 347 -24.53 -0.21 -32.68
N VAL A 348 -24.92 1.07 -32.75
CA VAL A 348 -24.03 2.22 -32.95
C VAL A 348 -24.40 3.33 -31.98
N HIS A 349 -23.41 3.87 -31.26
CA HIS A 349 -23.56 4.99 -30.33
C HIS A 349 -22.40 5.96 -30.47
N SER A 350 -22.65 7.26 -30.31
CA SER A 350 -21.57 8.25 -30.16
C SER A 350 -21.00 8.23 -28.75
N VAL A 351 -19.74 8.65 -28.57
CA VAL A 351 -19.13 8.79 -27.24
C VAL A 351 -19.94 9.75 -26.36
N SER A 352 -20.43 10.86 -26.91
CA SER A 352 -21.30 11.81 -26.19
C SER A 352 -22.61 11.17 -25.71
N SER A 353 -23.23 10.31 -26.53
CA SER A 353 -24.44 9.58 -26.16
C SER A 353 -24.17 8.59 -25.02
N ILE A 354 -23.08 7.82 -25.12
CA ILE A 354 -22.65 6.89 -24.06
C ILE A 354 -22.39 7.64 -22.75
N GLN A 355 -21.72 8.80 -22.81
CA GLN A 355 -21.44 9.63 -21.65
C GLN A 355 -22.74 10.11 -20.99
N SER A 356 -23.70 10.62 -21.79
CA SER A 356 -24.96 11.13 -21.26
C SER A 356 -25.79 10.04 -20.57
N GLN A 357 -25.84 8.83 -21.16
CA GLN A 357 -26.62 7.71 -20.62
C GLN A 357 -25.98 7.07 -19.38
N THR A 358 -24.65 6.94 -19.35
CA THR A 358 -23.93 6.28 -18.23
C THR A 358 -23.53 7.25 -17.12
N SER A 359 -23.48 8.55 -17.41
CA SER A 359 -22.94 9.61 -16.53
C SER A 359 -21.49 9.39 -16.07
N ILE A 360 -20.71 8.59 -16.80
CA ILE A 360 -19.28 8.38 -16.49
C ILE A 360 -18.47 9.62 -16.90
N GLU A 361 -17.50 10.02 -16.08
CA GLU A 361 -16.58 11.11 -16.41
C GLU A 361 -15.80 10.82 -17.71
N LEU A 362 -15.72 11.82 -18.61
CA LEU A 362 -15.14 11.65 -19.94
C LEU A 362 -13.71 11.05 -19.93
N PRO A 363 -12.75 11.49 -19.07
CA PRO A 363 -11.40 10.91 -19.07
C PRO A 363 -11.37 9.42 -18.74
N THR A 364 -12.26 8.98 -17.85
CA THR A 364 -12.42 7.58 -17.45
C THR A 364 -13.12 6.79 -18.56
N LEU A 365 -14.18 7.36 -19.13
CA LEU A 365 -14.92 6.77 -20.24
C LEU A 365 -14.01 6.48 -21.45
N LEU A 366 -13.20 7.45 -21.88
CA LEU A 366 -12.32 7.29 -23.03
C LEU A 366 -11.33 6.13 -22.84
N GLN A 367 -10.76 5.96 -21.64
CA GLN A 367 -9.87 4.83 -21.34
C GLN A 367 -10.61 3.49 -21.36
N ILE A 368 -11.84 3.44 -20.83
CA ILE A 368 -12.67 2.23 -20.87
C ILE A 368 -12.98 1.85 -22.32
N LEU A 369 -13.38 2.82 -23.15
CA LEU A 369 -13.66 2.60 -24.57
C LEU A 369 -12.42 2.12 -25.31
N GLN A 370 -11.24 2.68 -25.00
CA GLN A 370 -9.98 2.22 -25.57
C GLN A 370 -9.68 0.75 -25.24
N ILE A 371 -10.00 0.29 -24.03
CA ILE A 371 -9.87 -1.12 -23.64
C ILE A 371 -10.80 -1.99 -24.48
N LEU A 372 -12.05 -1.57 -24.67
CA LEU A 372 -13.03 -2.31 -25.47
C LEU A 372 -12.67 -2.35 -26.97
N LEU A 373 -12.09 -1.28 -27.51
CA LEU A 373 -11.54 -1.23 -28.87
C LEU A 373 -10.33 -2.15 -29.03
N LYS A 374 -9.37 -2.09 -28.09
CA LYS A 374 -8.19 -2.99 -28.08
C LYS A 374 -8.58 -4.45 -27.97
N ALA A 375 -9.63 -4.74 -27.21
CA ALA A 375 -10.20 -6.08 -27.10
C ALA A 375 -11.00 -6.51 -28.34
N LYS A 376 -11.20 -5.62 -29.33
CA LYS A 376 -12.06 -5.83 -30.52
C LYS A 376 -13.51 -6.15 -30.17
N VAL A 377 -14.01 -5.65 -29.04
CA VAL A 377 -15.43 -5.74 -28.67
C VAL A 377 -16.21 -4.63 -29.37
N LEU A 378 -15.59 -3.46 -29.55
CA LEU A 378 -16.10 -2.32 -30.31
C LEU A 378 -15.22 -2.07 -31.53
N ARG A 379 -15.75 -1.34 -32.51
CA ARG A 379 -15.02 -0.77 -33.64
C ARG A 379 -15.44 0.69 -33.86
N ILE A 380 -14.57 1.48 -34.49
CA ILE A 380 -14.92 2.83 -34.91
C ILE A 380 -15.84 2.72 -36.14
N ALA A 381 -16.91 3.51 -36.16
CA ALA A 381 -17.82 3.61 -37.29
C ALA A 381 -17.69 5.00 -37.94
N SER A 382 -17.72 5.05 -39.26
CA SER A 382 -17.84 6.30 -40.01
C SER A 382 -19.27 6.86 -39.89
N GLU A 383 -19.42 8.19 -39.92
CA GLU A 383 -20.72 8.89 -39.89
C GLU A 383 -21.74 8.34 -40.89
N THR A 384 -21.30 7.90 -42.08
CA THR A 384 -22.17 7.32 -43.12
C THR A 384 -22.78 5.96 -42.72
N ALA A 385 -22.17 5.23 -41.79
CA ALA A 385 -22.74 3.99 -41.25
C ALA A 385 -23.78 4.25 -40.14
N ALA A 386 -23.74 5.42 -39.49
CA ALA A 386 -24.67 5.78 -38.42
C ALA A 386 -26.07 6.15 -38.95
N SER A 387 -26.18 6.72 -40.15
CA SER A 387 -27.46 7.15 -40.75
C SER A 387 -28.30 6.02 -41.34
N THR A 388 -27.69 4.88 -41.68
CA THR A 388 -28.33 3.86 -42.53
C THR A 388 -28.70 2.57 -41.79
N GLY A 389 -28.29 2.41 -40.52
CA GLY A 389 -28.54 1.19 -39.72
C GLY A 389 -27.93 -0.09 -40.30
N MET A 390 -27.24 -0.02 -41.45
CA MET A 390 -26.62 -1.14 -42.12
C MET A 390 -25.16 -1.28 -41.71
N ILE A 391 -24.82 -2.48 -41.22
CA ILE A 391 -23.43 -2.90 -41.02
C ILE A 391 -22.82 -3.01 -42.42
N ALA A 392 -22.01 -2.04 -42.84
CA ALA A 392 -21.21 -2.19 -44.04
C ALA A 392 -20.23 -3.35 -43.83
N THR A 393 -20.49 -4.48 -44.49
CA THR A 393 -19.51 -5.54 -44.73
C THR A 393 -18.56 -5.08 -45.83
N SER A 394 -17.72 -4.08 -45.56
CA SER A 394 -16.66 -3.71 -46.49
C SER A 394 -15.52 -4.72 -46.37
N SER A 395 -15.55 -5.68 -47.28
CA SER A 395 -14.36 -6.40 -47.71
C SER A 395 -13.44 -5.40 -48.42
N GLY A 396 -12.32 -5.06 -47.76
CA GLY A 396 -11.15 -4.44 -48.38
C GLY A 396 -11.04 -2.92 -48.21
N GLY A 397 -9.89 -2.50 -47.66
CA GLY A 397 -9.26 -1.21 -48.02
C GLY A 397 -9.09 -0.18 -46.90
N ASN A 398 -7.96 -0.25 -46.19
CA ASN A 398 -7.16 0.87 -45.66
C ASN A 398 -7.90 2.11 -45.13
N THR A 399 -8.55 1.99 -43.98
CA THR A 399 -8.62 3.10 -43.02
C THR A 399 -7.89 2.68 -41.75
N GLU A 400 -7.11 3.59 -41.19
CA GLU A 400 -6.28 3.41 -40.00
C GLU A 400 -7.13 3.04 -38.78
N ASP A 401 -7.57 1.78 -38.67
CA ASP A 401 -8.10 1.17 -37.46
C ASP A 401 -6.96 0.94 -36.47
N SER A 402 -6.27 2.03 -36.13
CA SER A 402 -5.32 2.06 -35.05
C SER A 402 -6.13 2.08 -33.74
N PRO A 403 -5.95 1.08 -32.86
CA PRO A 403 -6.51 1.12 -31.52
C PRO A 403 -5.79 2.16 -30.62
N ASP A 404 -5.01 3.08 -31.20
CA ASP A 404 -4.38 4.23 -30.55
C ASP A 404 -4.90 5.58 -31.10
N SER A 405 -5.93 5.59 -31.95
CA SER A 405 -6.61 6.83 -32.38
C SER A 405 -7.20 7.57 -31.17
N GLN A 406 -6.97 8.89 -31.10
CA GLN A 406 -7.52 9.74 -30.03
C GLN A 406 -9.04 9.83 -30.21
N LEU A 407 -9.78 9.20 -29.29
CA LEU A 407 -11.24 9.25 -29.27
C LEU A 407 -11.71 10.66 -28.88
N THR A 408 -12.63 11.22 -29.68
CA THR A 408 -13.32 12.47 -29.40
C THR A 408 -14.77 12.21 -28.97
N ALA A 409 -15.44 13.20 -28.39
CA ALA A 409 -16.84 13.09 -27.97
C ALA A 409 -17.81 12.78 -29.13
N GLU A 410 -17.44 13.12 -30.35
CA GLU A 410 -18.23 12.91 -31.58
C GLU A 410 -17.93 11.58 -32.28
N THR A 411 -16.94 10.83 -31.79
CA THR A 411 -16.59 9.54 -32.40
C THR A 411 -17.76 8.55 -32.26
N TYR A 412 -18.16 7.92 -33.37
CA TYR A 412 -19.17 6.87 -33.38
C TYR A 412 -18.52 5.49 -33.19
N LEU A 413 -19.08 4.71 -32.27
CA LEU A 413 -18.62 3.37 -31.93
C LEU A 413 -19.73 2.37 -32.27
N ALA A 414 -19.35 1.29 -32.94
CA ALA A 414 -20.24 0.19 -33.28
C ALA A 414 -19.82 -1.10 -32.57
N LEU A 415 -20.80 -1.95 -32.24
CA LEU A 415 -20.54 -3.30 -31.74
C LEU A 415 -19.83 -4.14 -32.82
N TYR A 416 -18.76 -4.84 -32.45
CA TYR A 416 -18.05 -5.73 -33.37
C TYR A 416 -18.70 -7.12 -33.40
N THR A 417 -19.44 -7.43 -34.46
CA THR A 417 -20.23 -8.68 -34.59
C THR A 417 -19.39 -9.92 -34.89
N ASP A 418 -18.19 -9.75 -35.47
CA ASP A 418 -17.30 -10.86 -35.86
C ASP A 418 -16.28 -11.24 -34.77
N TYR A 419 -16.64 -11.01 -33.50
CA TYR A 419 -15.76 -11.25 -32.36
C TYR A 419 -15.29 -12.72 -32.28
N LYS A 420 -13.97 -12.90 -32.19
CA LYS A 420 -13.33 -14.21 -32.04
C LYS A 420 -12.22 -14.13 -30.99
N ASN A 421 -12.27 -15.03 -30.02
CA ASN A 421 -11.24 -15.19 -29.00
C ASN A 421 -10.95 -16.69 -28.77
N LYS A 422 -9.69 -17.02 -28.44
CA LYS A 422 -9.28 -18.38 -28.06
C LYS A 422 -9.93 -18.84 -26.76
N ARG A 423 -10.25 -17.90 -25.85
CA ARG A 423 -10.90 -18.18 -24.57
C ARG A 423 -12.38 -17.82 -24.64
N VAL A 424 -13.22 -18.71 -24.11
CA VAL A 424 -14.68 -18.48 -23.99
C VAL A 424 -14.97 -17.46 -22.89
N ARG A 425 -14.24 -17.54 -21.76
CA ARG A 425 -14.29 -16.55 -20.68
C ARG A 425 -13.15 -15.55 -20.84
N VAL A 426 -13.49 -14.29 -21.05
CA VAL A 426 -12.53 -13.23 -21.40
C VAL A 426 -12.54 -12.16 -20.32
N TYR A 427 -11.36 -11.83 -19.79
CA TYR A 427 -11.20 -10.79 -18.78
C TYR A 427 -10.95 -9.44 -19.43
N LEU A 428 -11.93 -8.52 -19.33
CA LEU A 428 -11.88 -7.17 -19.89
C LEU A 428 -11.67 -6.09 -18.82
N ASN A 429 -11.88 -6.41 -17.55
CA ASN A 429 -11.70 -5.50 -16.42
C ASN A 429 -10.21 -5.27 -16.09
N VAL A 430 -9.48 -4.60 -17.00
CA VAL A 430 -8.06 -4.28 -16.83
C VAL A 430 -7.93 -2.94 -16.08
N PRO A 431 -6.99 -2.81 -15.12
CA PRO A 431 -6.75 -1.54 -14.41
C PRO A 431 -6.43 -0.38 -15.35
N LEU A 432 -6.96 0.81 -15.05
CA LEU A 432 -6.73 2.01 -15.84
C LEU A 432 -5.33 2.59 -15.57
N LYS A 433 -4.61 3.01 -16.63
CA LYS A 433 -3.22 3.49 -16.51
C LYS A 433 -3.10 4.80 -15.73
N SER A 434 -4.04 5.73 -15.91
CA SER A 434 -4.02 7.03 -15.22
C SER A 434 -4.22 6.87 -13.70
N GLU A 435 -4.97 5.85 -13.30
CA GLU A 435 -5.37 5.62 -11.91
C GLU A 435 -4.17 5.25 -11.03
N THR A 436 -3.22 4.47 -11.54
CA THR A 436 -2.12 3.92 -10.71
C THR A 436 -1.12 4.97 -10.23
N LYS A 437 -0.80 5.98 -11.06
CA LYS A 437 0.13 7.06 -10.66
C LYS A 437 -0.56 8.07 -9.75
N GLN A 438 -1.77 8.48 -10.14
CA GLN A 438 -2.59 9.41 -9.35
C GLN A 438 -2.93 8.82 -7.97
N GLU A 439 -3.15 7.50 -7.89
CA GLU A 439 -3.37 6.79 -6.63
C GLU A 439 -2.26 6.99 -5.62
N ALA A 440 -0.99 6.90 -6.05
CA ALA A 440 0.14 6.97 -5.14
C ALA A 440 0.29 8.38 -4.56
N GLU A 441 0.16 9.40 -5.40
CA GLU A 441 0.20 10.81 -5.00
C GLU A 441 -0.96 11.15 -4.06
N GLN A 442 -2.19 10.71 -4.37
CA GLN A 442 -3.34 10.87 -3.47
C GLN A 442 -3.14 10.16 -2.13
N THR A 443 -2.53 8.97 -2.14
CA THR A 443 -2.25 8.22 -0.91
C THR A 443 -1.29 8.99 -0.02
N LEU A 444 -0.23 9.57 -0.60
CA LEU A 444 0.73 10.40 0.12
C LEU A 444 0.10 11.70 0.63
N GLY A 445 -0.74 12.36 -0.16
CA GLY A 445 -1.49 13.55 0.27
C GLY A 445 -2.41 13.27 1.47
N ASN A 446 -3.08 12.11 1.47
CA ASN A 446 -3.88 11.67 2.60
C ASN A 446 -3.04 11.38 3.86
N VAL A 447 -1.82 10.84 3.71
CA VAL A 447 -0.89 10.67 4.85
C VAL A 447 -0.53 12.03 5.46
N ASP A 448 -0.24 13.04 4.65
CA ASP A 448 0.11 14.37 5.16
C ASP A 448 -1.06 15.04 5.91
N LEU A 449 -2.29 14.88 5.42
CA LEU A 449 -3.49 15.34 6.12
C LEU A 449 -3.69 14.60 7.45
N ASP A 450 -3.56 13.27 7.43
CA ASP A 450 -3.67 12.43 8.63
C ASP A 450 -2.62 12.83 9.67
N ARG A 451 -1.36 13.04 9.27
CA ARG A 451 -0.27 13.50 10.16
C ARG A 451 -0.61 14.81 10.85
N LYS A 452 -1.18 15.78 10.12
CA LYS A 452 -1.61 17.05 10.72
C LYS A 452 -2.62 16.82 11.83
N LEU A 453 -3.64 16.01 11.58
CA LEU A 453 -4.69 15.68 12.56
C LEU A 453 -4.13 14.90 13.76
N PHE A 454 -3.24 13.92 13.53
CA PHE A 454 -2.59 13.17 14.61
C PHE A 454 -1.73 14.06 15.50
N VAL A 455 -0.94 14.97 14.93
CA VAL A 455 -0.14 15.94 15.70
C VAL A 455 -1.04 16.84 16.52
N GLN A 456 -2.12 17.39 15.93
CA GLN A 456 -3.07 18.23 16.67
C GLN A 456 -3.72 17.48 17.83
N ALA A 457 -4.21 16.27 17.60
CA ALA A 457 -4.82 15.43 18.63
C ALA A 457 -3.83 15.06 19.76
N CYS A 458 -2.57 14.78 19.41
CA CYS A 458 -1.50 14.50 20.38
C CYS A 458 -1.20 15.74 21.26
N ILE A 459 -1.06 16.92 20.65
CA ILE A 459 -0.84 18.17 21.37
C ILE A 459 -2.00 18.43 22.35
N VAL A 460 -3.25 18.36 21.89
CA VAL A 460 -4.43 18.58 22.74
C VAL A 460 -4.47 17.58 23.89
N ARG A 461 -4.15 16.30 23.65
CA ARG A 461 -4.10 15.26 24.69
C ARG A 461 -3.05 15.58 25.76
N ILE A 462 -1.83 15.94 25.37
CA ILE A 462 -0.74 16.30 26.29
C ILE A 462 -1.14 17.53 27.11
N MET A 463 -1.59 18.60 26.43
CA MET A 463 -1.94 19.86 27.06
C MET A 463 -3.16 19.74 27.99
N LYS A 464 -4.14 18.91 27.65
CA LYS A 464 -5.28 18.62 28.53
C LYS A 464 -4.86 18.01 29.87
N THR A 465 -3.88 17.12 29.85
CA THR A 465 -3.35 16.47 31.06
C THR A 465 -2.42 17.38 31.86
N ARG A 466 -1.54 18.12 31.17
CA ARG A 466 -0.47 18.91 31.81
C ARG A 466 -0.90 20.32 32.19
N LYS A 467 -1.95 20.85 31.54
CA LYS A 467 -2.52 22.19 31.65
C LYS A 467 -1.59 23.33 31.23
N VAL A 468 -0.32 23.29 31.62
CA VAL A 468 0.70 24.29 31.27
C VAL A 468 1.99 23.56 30.86
N MET A 469 2.64 23.99 29.78
CA MET A 469 3.88 23.37 29.30
C MET A 469 4.74 24.33 28.48
N LYS A 470 6.07 24.21 28.61
CA LYS A 470 7.03 24.97 27.80
C LYS A 470 7.15 24.41 26.39
N HIS A 471 7.44 25.29 25.43
CA HIS A 471 7.51 24.96 24.00
C HIS A 471 8.42 23.77 23.69
N GLN A 472 9.65 23.77 24.19
CA GLN A 472 10.62 22.70 23.93
C GLN A 472 10.19 21.36 24.54
N GLN A 473 9.58 21.39 25.73
CA GLN A 473 9.07 20.19 26.40
C GLN A 473 7.90 19.60 25.61
N LEU A 474 6.97 20.43 25.15
CA LEU A 474 5.84 20.00 24.33
C LEU A 474 6.30 19.37 23.02
N ILE A 475 7.25 19.99 22.31
CA ILE A 475 7.82 19.42 21.08
C ILE A 475 8.42 18.04 21.34
N ASN A 476 9.25 17.90 22.38
CA ASN A 476 9.91 16.64 22.69
C ASN A 476 8.90 15.55 23.08
N GLU A 477 7.86 15.89 23.85
CA GLU A 477 6.83 14.93 24.26
C GLU A 477 5.98 14.48 23.06
N VAL A 478 5.63 15.40 22.14
CA VAL A 478 4.92 15.07 20.88
C VAL A 478 5.77 14.15 20.00
N ILE A 479 7.06 14.46 19.81
CA ILE A 479 7.98 13.60 19.03
C ILE A 479 8.04 12.20 19.65
N THR A 480 8.17 12.12 20.97
CA THR A 480 8.28 10.85 21.69
C THR A 480 7.02 10.00 21.51
N GLN A 481 5.83 10.58 21.70
CA GLN A 481 4.56 9.83 21.56
C GLN A 481 4.28 9.39 20.12
N LEU A 482 4.67 10.18 19.11
CA LEU A 482 4.40 9.88 17.69
C LEU A 482 5.47 9.01 17.01
N SER A 483 6.66 8.89 17.61
CA SER A 483 7.82 8.15 17.05
C SER A 483 7.54 6.70 16.67
N THR A 484 6.52 6.08 17.29
CA THR A 484 6.10 4.71 16.97
C THR A 484 5.42 4.59 15.61
N ARG A 485 4.91 5.69 15.04
CA ARG A 485 4.23 5.73 13.74
C ARG A 485 4.98 6.51 12.66
N PHE A 486 5.52 7.67 13.01
CA PHE A 486 6.32 8.49 12.10
C PHE A 486 7.18 9.48 12.89
N LYS A 487 8.20 10.05 12.27
CA LYS A 487 9.00 11.13 12.85
C LYS A 487 8.42 12.50 12.45
N PRO A 488 7.68 13.21 13.34
CA PRO A 488 7.07 14.48 12.98
C PRO A 488 8.13 15.57 12.79
N ALA A 489 8.04 16.33 11.69
CA ALA A 489 8.89 17.49 11.48
C ALA A 489 8.53 18.60 12.49
N ILE A 490 9.55 19.24 13.07
CA ILE A 490 9.36 20.34 14.04
C ILE A 490 8.53 21.49 13.43
N THR A 491 8.70 21.75 12.13
CA THR A 491 7.92 22.76 11.39
C THR A 491 6.42 22.45 11.37
N LEU A 492 6.05 21.17 11.24
CA LEU A 492 4.65 20.72 11.29
C LEU A 492 4.07 20.90 12.69
N ILE A 493 4.83 20.54 13.74
CA ILE A 493 4.39 20.71 15.13
C ILE A 493 4.13 22.19 15.43
N LYS A 494 5.04 23.09 15.05
CA LYS A 494 4.89 24.54 15.23
C LYS A 494 3.65 25.09 14.52
N ARG A 495 3.39 24.65 13.28
CA ARG A 495 2.18 25.00 12.53
C ARG A 495 0.92 24.50 13.26
N CYS A 496 0.90 23.25 13.70
CA CYS A 496 -0.24 22.69 14.44
C CYS A 496 -0.51 23.43 15.76
N ILE A 497 0.52 23.86 16.49
CA ILE A 497 0.35 24.69 17.70
C ILE A 497 -0.33 26.02 17.35
N THR A 498 0.08 26.66 16.25
CA THR A 498 -0.51 27.93 15.79
C THR A 498 -1.99 27.73 15.46
N ASP A 499 -2.31 26.71 14.65
CA ASP A 499 -3.70 26.35 14.32
C ASP A 499 -4.56 26.05 15.57
N LEU A 500 -3.97 25.49 16.63
CA LEU A 500 -4.68 25.18 17.88
C LEU A 500 -4.87 26.41 18.77
N ILE A 501 -3.99 27.41 18.68
CA ILE A 501 -4.19 28.71 19.35
C ILE A 501 -5.32 29.47 18.67
N ASP A 502 -5.34 29.50 17.33
CA ASP A 502 -6.39 30.18 16.56
C ASP A 502 -7.78 29.55 16.78
N ARG A 503 -7.82 28.25 17.13
CA ARG A 503 -9.03 27.51 17.49
C ARG A 503 -9.35 27.54 18.99
N GLU A 504 -8.64 28.37 19.76
CA GLU A 504 -8.86 28.56 21.19
C GLU A 504 -8.70 27.29 22.06
N TYR A 505 -7.96 26.28 21.58
CA TYR A 505 -7.59 25.13 22.43
C TYR A 505 -6.41 25.45 23.34
N LEU A 506 -5.54 26.36 22.91
CA LEU A 506 -4.32 26.77 23.61
C LEU A 506 -4.23 28.30 23.63
N LYS A 507 -3.58 28.85 24.66
CA LYS A 507 -3.09 30.23 24.66
C LYS A 507 -1.61 30.27 25.01
N ARG A 508 -0.93 31.34 24.61
CA ARG A 508 0.38 31.69 25.16
C ARG A 508 0.20 32.38 26.49
N ASP A 509 1.05 32.04 27.44
CA ASP A 509 1.11 32.75 28.72
C ASP A 509 1.42 34.24 28.50
N SER A 510 0.84 35.11 29.32
CA SER A 510 0.96 36.57 29.19
C SER A 510 2.33 37.09 29.62
N THR A 511 3.05 36.34 30.45
CA THR A 511 4.37 36.68 30.99
C THR A 511 5.51 35.94 30.28
N GLU A 512 5.33 34.65 29.97
CA GLU A 512 6.33 33.81 29.29
C GLU A 512 5.87 33.37 27.89
N ARG A 513 6.41 33.99 26.82
CA ARG A 513 6.05 33.66 25.43
C ARG A 513 6.35 32.21 25.00
N ASP A 514 7.22 31.52 25.72
CA ASP A 514 7.61 30.12 25.49
C ASP A 514 6.76 29.12 26.28
N THR A 515 5.74 29.58 26.97
CA THR A 515 4.83 28.76 27.78
C THR A 515 3.43 28.77 27.18
N TYR A 516 2.83 27.59 27.05
CA TYR A 516 1.47 27.40 26.59
C TYR A 516 0.56 26.96 27.73
N GLU A 517 -0.68 27.43 27.71
CA GLU A 517 -1.74 27.01 28.61
C GLU A 517 -2.90 26.40 27.81
N TYR A 518 -3.55 25.38 28.37
CA TYR A 518 -4.73 24.73 27.79
C TYR A 518 -6.03 25.43 28.21
N LEU A 519 -6.93 25.67 27.25
CA LEU A 519 -8.14 26.49 27.46
C LEU A 519 -9.45 25.73 27.58
N ALA A 520 -9.52 24.49 27.07
CA ALA A 520 -10.78 23.74 26.89
C ALA A 520 -11.08 22.67 27.97
#